data_AF-A0A5J4UPA1-F1
#
_entry.id   AF-A0A5J4UPA1-F1
#
_cell.length_a   1.000
_cell.length_b   1.000
_cell.length_c   1.000
_cell.angle_alpha   90.00
_cell.angle_beta   90.00
_cell.angle_gamma   90.00
#
_symmetry.space_group_name_H-M   'P 1'
#
loop_
_entity.id
_entity.type
_entity.pdbx_description
1 polymer ?
#
loop_
_entity_poly.entity_id
_entity_poly.type
_entity_poly.pdbx_seq_one_letter_code
_entity_poly.pdbx_strand_id
1 'polypeptide(L)'
;MLQAKVHLVVFLAHNPQMGLVAAKVIRSYSFDEQEWEAAGKLQTGEPIPFIVNFVAAKKFDEFSVDHIIKQKAVLSGGTIRAISKQLFEGLHLIHSKGLVHRDIKGENIMLHCPFGSNRVVVKIADFGLVKVSGGVQQTMLMSSKGTPLNMAPELVNGDGKADAKVDVWSAGVV
;
A
#
# COMPACT_ATOMS: atom_id res chain seq x y z
N MET A 1 -4.30 -17.82 -24.85
CA MET A 1 -5.09 -16.58 -24.69
C MET A 1 -4.33 -15.72 -23.68
N LEU A 2 -3.61 -14.69 -24.14
CA LEU A 2 -2.83 -13.82 -23.25
C LEU A 2 -3.78 -12.98 -22.38
N GLN A 3 -3.70 -13.15 -21.05
CA GLN A 3 -4.36 -12.23 -20.14
C GLN A 3 -3.68 -10.85 -20.25
N ALA A 4 -4.46 -9.84 -20.61
CA ALA A 4 -4.02 -8.46 -20.65
C ALA A 4 -3.60 -8.00 -19.25
N LYS A 5 -2.33 -7.67 -19.07
CA LYS A 5 -1.86 -6.89 -17.93
C LYS A 5 -2.62 -5.56 -17.93
N VAL A 6 -3.46 -5.36 -16.93
CA VAL A 6 -4.11 -4.07 -16.66
C VAL A 6 -2.99 -3.09 -16.29
N HIS A 7 -2.65 -2.17 -17.20
CA HIS A 7 -1.64 -1.15 -16.94
C HIS A 7 -2.24 -0.06 -16.04
N LEU A 8 -2.18 -0.29 -14.73
CA LEU A 8 -2.26 0.77 -13.72
C LEU A 8 -0.93 1.54 -13.77
N VAL A 9 -0.99 2.87 -13.84
CA VAL A 9 0.21 3.71 -13.81
C VAL A 9 0.04 4.76 -12.71
N VAL A 10 1.00 4.80 -11.80
CA VAL A 10 1.13 5.80 -10.72
C VAL A 10 2.17 6.83 -11.15
N PHE A 11 1.99 8.05 -10.68
CA PHE A 11 2.65 9.22 -11.21
C PHE A 11 2.92 10.27 -10.11
N LEU A 12 4.05 10.99 -10.11
CA LEU A 12 4.23 12.24 -9.34
C LEU A 12 3.43 13.38 -9.96
N ALA A 13 2.73 14.15 -9.15
CA ALA A 13 2.25 15.47 -9.50
C ALA A 13 2.65 16.51 -8.48
N HIS A 14 2.57 17.75 -8.94
CA HIS A 14 2.58 18.91 -8.09
C HIS A 14 1.15 19.45 -7.98
N ASN A 15 0.60 19.45 -6.76
CA ASN A 15 -0.63 20.14 -6.44
C ASN A 15 -0.30 21.47 -5.74
N PRO A 16 -0.82 22.62 -6.20
CA PRO A 16 -0.50 23.94 -5.64
C PRO A 16 -0.80 24.11 -4.14
N GLN A 17 -1.72 23.33 -3.58
CA GLN A 17 -2.12 23.38 -2.17
C GLN A 17 -1.42 22.31 -1.32
N MET A 18 -1.12 21.14 -1.89
CA MET A 18 -0.59 19.97 -1.16
C MET A 18 0.89 19.67 -1.43
N GLY A 19 1.54 20.39 -2.36
CA GLY A 19 2.91 20.13 -2.76
C GLY A 19 3.05 18.90 -3.68
N LEU A 20 4.12 18.12 -3.51
CA LEU A 20 4.36 16.90 -4.28
C LEU A 20 3.46 15.75 -3.79
N VAL A 21 2.73 15.13 -4.72
CA VAL A 21 1.70 14.11 -4.48
C VAL A 21 1.81 13.00 -5.52
N ALA A 22 1.40 11.77 -5.22
CA ALA A 22 1.45 10.65 -6.17
C ALA A 22 0.03 10.26 -6.62
N ALA A 23 -0.25 10.25 -7.92
CA ALA A 23 -1.56 9.95 -8.48
C ALA A 23 -1.57 8.74 -9.40
N LYS A 24 -2.67 8.00 -9.30
CA LYS A 24 -2.94 6.80 -10.07
C LYS A 24 -3.93 7.18 -11.16
N VAL A 25 -3.57 6.94 -12.42
CA VAL A 25 -4.48 7.12 -13.55
C VAL A 25 -5.08 5.77 -13.89
N ILE A 26 -6.40 5.69 -13.81
CA ILE A 26 -7.17 4.48 -14.04
C ILE A 26 -8.07 4.71 -15.24
N ARG A 27 -8.10 3.78 -16.19
CA ARG A 27 -9.07 3.82 -17.29
C ARG A 27 -10.46 3.60 -16.70
N SER A 28 -11.47 4.33 -17.17
CA SER A 28 -12.82 4.32 -16.58
C SER A 28 -13.42 2.92 -16.43
N TYR A 29 -13.18 2.02 -17.38
CA TYR A 29 -13.66 0.62 -17.31
C TYR A 29 -12.88 -0.28 -16.34
N SER A 30 -11.75 0.19 -15.82
CA SER A 30 -10.92 -0.47 -14.80
C SER A 30 -11.00 0.23 -13.45
N PHE A 31 -11.90 1.22 -13.33
CA PHE A 31 -12.13 1.94 -12.08
C PHE A 31 -12.80 1.01 -11.08
N ASP A 32 -12.18 0.89 -9.90
CA ASP A 32 -12.73 0.15 -8.77
C ASP A 32 -13.31 1.15 -7.76
N GLU A 33 -14.63 1.14 -7.62
CA GLU A 33 -15.34 1.98 -6.66
C GLU A 33 -14.91 1.68 -5.21
N GLN A 34 -14.50 0.46 -4.90
CA GLN A 34 -13.98 0.10 -3.56
C GLN A 34 -12.63 0.78 -3.29
N GLU A 35 -11.76 0.88 -4.29
CA GLU A 35 -10.49 1.61 -4.18
C GLU A 35 -10.75 3.09 -3.88
N TRP A 36 -11.73 3.67 -4.58
CA TRP A 36 -12.13 5.06 -4.42
C TRP A 36 -12.73 5.34 -3.04
N GLU A 37 -13.66 4.51 -2.59
CA GLU A 37 -14.27 4.64 -1.25
C GLU A 37 -13.24 4.46 -0.12
N ALA A 38 -12.30 3.50 -0.28
CA ALA A 38 -11.21 3.31 0.67
C ALA A 38 -10.33 4.56 0.74
N ALA A 39 -9.92 5.11 -0.41
CA ALA A 39 -9.17 6.37 -0.47
C ALA A 39 -9.94 7.53 0.18
N GLY A 40 -11.26 7.63 -0.04
CA GLY A 40 -12.12 8.62 0.60
C GLY A 40 -12.16 8.50 2.13
N LYS A 41 -12.28 7.28 2.68
CA LYS A 41 -12.20 7.04 4.13
C LYS A 41 -10.83 7.36 4.73
N LEU A 42 -9.77 7.20 3.94
CA LEU A 42 -8.41 7.56 4.36
C LEU A 42 -8.20 9.08 4.38
N GLN A 43 -8.97 9.84 3.59
CA GLN A 43 -8.93 11.31 3.52
C GLN A 43 -9.79 12.02 4.59
N THR A 44 -10.72 11.34 5.25
CA THR A 44 -11.46 11.94 6.37
C THR A 44 -10.59 12.01 7.63
N GLY A 45 -10.54 13.18 8.26
CA GLY A 45 -9.73 13.45 9.47
C GLY A 45 -8.31 13.93 9.16
N GLU A 46 -7.37 13.66 10.06
CA GLU A 46 -5.96 14.06 9.86
C GLU A 46 -5.31 13.29 8.70
N PRO A 47 -4.44 13.94 7.90
CA PRO A 47 -3.73 13.29 6.80
C PRO A 47 -2.88 12.12 7.31
N ILE A 48 -2.99 10.96 6.66
CA ILE A 48 -2.10 9.82 6.97
C ILE A 48 -0.79 9.98 6.21
N PRO A 49 0.34 10.24 6.89
CA PRO A 49 1.59 10.59 6.21
C PRO A 49 2.21 9.44 5.43
N PHE A 50 1.76 8.20 5.64
CA PHE A 50 2.30 6.98 5.01
C PHE A 50 1.47 6.47 3.83
N ILE A 51 0.47 7.22 3.38
CA ILE A 51 -0.39 6.82 2.26
C ILE A 51 -0.15 7.74 1.06
N VAL A 52 -0.22 7.16 -0.13
CA VAL A 52 -0.19 7.91 -1.39
C VAL A 52 -1.51 8.68 -1.59
N ASN A 53 -1.44 10.01 -1.67
CA ASN A 53 -2.59 10.87 -1.96
C ASN A 53 -2.75 11.09 -3.48
N PHE A 54 -3.84 10.57 -4.07
CA PHE A 54 -4.10 10.63 -5.50
C PHE A 54 -4.55 12.03 -5.98
N VAL A 55 -3.78 12.72 -6.84
CA VAL A 55 -4.14 14.07 -7.33
C VAL A 55 -3.83 14.41 -8.81
N ALA A 56 -2.65 14.12 -9.42
CA ALA A 56 -2.39 14.23 -10.88
C ALA A 56 -1.08 13.52 -11.39
N ALA A 57 -0.76 13.56 -12.70
CA ALA A 57 0.17 12.62 -13.36
C ALA A 57 1.52 13.13 -14.00
N LYS A 58 2.69 12.61 -13.56
CA LYS A 58 3.98 12.36 -14.27
C LYS A 58 4.72 11.08 -13.79
N LYS A 59 5.25 10.22 -14.69
CA LYS A 59 5.90 8.94 -14.32
C LYS A 59 7.12 9.19 -13.42
N PHE A 60 7.20 8.51 -12.28
CA PHE A 60 8.39 8.50 -11.44
C PHE A 60 9.37 7.42 -11.92
N ASP A 61 10.66 7.71 -11.83
CA ASP A 61 11.67 6.65 -11.69
C ASP A 61 11.58 6.18 -10.22
N GLU A 62 10.76 5.14 -9.97
CA GLU A 62 10.35 4.71 -8.62
C GLU A 62 11.36 3.78 -7.94
N PHE A 63 11.71 4.08 -6.69
CA PHE A 63 12.34 3.13 -5.77
C PHE A 63 11.26 2.46 -4.91
N SER A 64 10.72 1.33 -5.36
CA SER A 64 9.93 0.44 -4.52
C SER A 64 10.84 -0.47 -3.69
N VAL A 65 10.33 -1.08 -2.63
CA VAL A 65 11.08 -2.11 -1.88
C VAL A 65 11.43 -3.28 -2.81
N ASP A 66 10.52 -3.67 -3.71
CA ASP A 66 10.80 -4.70 -4.71
C ASP A 66 11.96 -4.33 -5.66
N HIS A 67 12.08 -3.05 -6.04
CA HIS A 67 13.21 -2.57 -6.84
C HIS A 67 14.55 -2.75 -6.10
N ILE A 68 14.59 -2.44 -4.81
CA ILE A 68 15.77 -2.63 -3.94
C ILE A 68 16.12 -4.11 -3.82
N ILE A 69 15.12 -4.98 -3.60
CA ILE A 69 15.29 -6.43 -3.50
C ILE A 69 15.86 -6.99 -4.81
N LYS A 70 15.30 -6.61 -5.95
CA LYS A 70 15.77 -7.04 -7.28
C LYS A 70 17.19 -6.58 -7.59
N GLN A 71 17.58 -5.41 -7.11
CA GLN A 71 18.96 -4.91 -7.21
C GLN A 71 19.92 -5.60 -6.23
N LYS A 72 19.42 -6.43 -5.30
CA LYS A 72 20.20 -7.04 -4.22
C LYS A 72 20.99 -6.00 -3.42
N ALA A 73 20.42 -4.80 -3.28
CA ALA A 73 21.06 -3.73 -2.56
C ALA A 73 21.11 -4.07 -1.06
N VAL A 74 22.29 -3.88 -0.45
CA VAL A 74 22.47 -4.11 0.98
C VAL A 74 22.00 -2.87 1.73
N LEU A 75 20.90 -3.00 2.47
CA LEU A 75 20.42 -1.95 3.36
C LEU A 75 21.07 -2.09 4.74
N SER A 76 21.40 -0.95 5.36
CA SER A 76 21.84 -0.96 6.75
C SER A 76 20.68 -1.39 7.65
N GLY A 77 21.00 -2.03 8.79
CA GLY A 77 19.98 -2.37 9.79
C GLY A 77 19.20 -1.15 10.32
N GLY A 78 19.82 0.03 10.32
CA GLY A 78 19.15 1.29 10.63
C GLY A 78 18.11 1.69 9.59
N THR A 79 18.44 1.54 8.30
CA THR A 79 17.53 1.79 7.18
C THR A 79 16.35 0.83 7.19
N ILE A 80 16.62 -0.48 7.38
CA ILE A 80 15.57 -1.50 7.50
C ILE A 80 14.63 -1.15 8.64
N ARG A 81 15.16 -0.87 9.83
CA ARG A 81 14.35 -0.47 11.00
C ARG A 81 13.51 0.77 10.73
N ALA A 82 14.06 1.78 10.04
CA ALA A 82 13.32 3.00 9.69
C ALA A 82 12.19 2.73 8.69
N ILE A 83 12.39 1.84 7.74
CA ILE A 83 11.36 1.41 6.78
C ILE A 83 10.28 0.61 7.51
N SER A 84 10.66 -0.43 8.26
CA SER A 84 9.71 -1.28 8.99
C SER A 84 8.86 -0.49 9.97
N LYS A 85 9.46 0.45 10.72
CA LYS A 85 8.72 1.32 11.65
C LYS A 85 7.61 2.09 10.94
N GLN A 86 7.94 2.77 9.83
CA GLN A 86 6.96 3.55 9.07
C GLN A 86 5.90 2.66 8.41
N LEU A 87 6.28 1.47 7.94
CA LEU A 87 5.33 0.50 7.39
C LEU A 87 4.29 0.10 8.44
N PHE A 88 4.71 -0.28 9.65
CA PHE A 88 3.80 -0.67 10.71
C PHE A 88 2.99 0.51 11.27
N GLU A 89 3.54 1.72 11.32
CA GLU A 89 2.78 2.94 11.64
C GLU A 89 1.70 3.22 10.59
N GLY A 90 2.02 3.07 9.30
CA GLY A 90 1.05 3.18 8.21
C GLY A 90 -0.06 2.14 8.30
N LEU A 91 0.28 0.86 8.54
CA LEU A 91 -0.70 -0.21 8.74
C LEU A 91 -1.60 0.05 9.94
N HIS A 92 -1.03 0.50 11.06
CA HIS A 92 -1.81 0.86 12.24
C HIS A 92 -2.87 1.92 11.94
N LEU A 93 -2.51 2.96 11.17
CA LEU A 93 -3.44 4.02 10.77
C LEU A 93 -4.51 3.54 9.77
N ILE A 94 -4.17 2.62 8.86
CA ILE A 94 -5.15 1.98 7.98
C ILE A 94 -6.15 1.16 8.82
N HIS A 95 -5.64 0.33 9.73
CA HIS A 95 -6.44 -0.54 10.57
C HIS A 95 -7.34 0.24 11.54
N SER A 96 -6.85 1.35 12.12
CA SER A 96 -7.63 2.19 13.03
C SER A 96 -8.83 2.85 12.35
N LYS A 97 -8.80 3.01 11.02
CA LYS A 97 -9.92 3.46 10.19
C LYS A 97 -10.87 2.33 9.77
N GLY A 98 -10.68 1.12 10.31
CA GLY A 98 -11.50 -0.05 9.95
C GLY A 98 -11.24 -0.53 8.53
N LEU A 99 -10.00 -0.42 8.05
CA LEU A 99 -9.60 -0.87 6.72
C LEU A 99 -8.55 -1.97 6.84
N VAL A 100 -8.58 -2.92 5.92
CA VAL A 100 -7.56 -3.97 5.76
C VAL A 100 -7.02 -3.88 4.34
N HIS A 101 -5.71 -3.75 4.15
CA HIS A 101 -5.07 -3.48 2.86
C HIS A 101 -5.13 -4.69 1.91
N ARG A 102 -4.82 -5.89 2.43
CA ARG A 102 -4.84 -7.20 1.76
C ARG A 102 -3.86 -7.42 0.59
N ASP A 103 -3.10 -6.41 0.18
CA ASP A 103 -2.04 -6.58 -0.83
C ASP A 103 -0.73 -5.86 -0.45
N ILE A 104 -0.25 -6.10 0.76
CA ILE A 104 1.08 -5.61 1.18
C ILE A 104 2.16 -6.48 0.53
N LYS A 105 3.01 -5.83 -0.27
CA LYS A 105 4.12 -6.44 -0.99
C LYS A 105 5.17 -5.39 -1.35
N GLY A 106 6.37 -5.82 -1.71
CA GLY A 106 7.47 -4.91 -2.05
C GLY A 106 7.15 -3.93 -3.20
N GLU A 107 6.26 -4.30 -4.13
CA GLU A 107 5.80 -3.43 -5.22
C GLU A 107 4.92 -2.27 -4.73
N ASN A 108 4.17 -2.50 -3.65
CA ASN A 108 3.21 -1.55 -3.09
C ASN A 108 3.78 -0.74 -1.91
N ILE A 109 5.06 -0.95 -1.57
CA ILE A 109 5.80 -0.18 -0.57
C ILE A 109 6.79 0.71 -1.31
N MET A 110 6.40 1.97 -1.47
CA MET A 110 7.20 2.98 -2.15
C MET A 110 8.12 3.68 -1.17
N LEU A 111 9.33 4.01 -1.61
CA LEU A 111 10.30 4.75 -0.83
C LEU A 111 10.62 6.06 -1.52
N HIS A 112 10.68 7.14 -0.74
CA HIS A 112 11.22 8.40 -1.21
C HIS A 112 12.23 8.97 -0.21
N CYS A 113 13.24 9.66 -0.73
CA CYS A 113 14.16 10.45 0.08
C CYS A 113 14.00 11.91 -0.31
N PRO A 114 13.34 12.75 0.50
CA PRO A 114 13.25 14.18 0.22
C PRO A 114 14.65 14.76 0.05
N PHE A 115 14.84 15.56 -1.01
CA PHE A 115 16.16 16.11 -1.36
C PHE A 115 16.77 16.86 -0.16
N GLY A 116 18.03 16.56 0.15
CA GLY A 116 18.75 17.17 1.26
C GLY A 116 18.35 16.67 2.67
N SER A 117 17.39 15.74 2.80
CA SER A 117 16.94 15.27 4.12
C SER A 117 17.74 14.08 4.67
N ASN A 118 18.35 13.27 3.79
CA ASN A 118 18.91 11.95 4.12
C ASN A 118 17.93 11.04 4.87
N ARG A 119 16.62 11.28 4.76
CA ARG A 119 15.57 10.49 5.41
C ARG A 119 14.86 9.64 4.36
N VAL A 120 14.69 8.36 4.67
CA VAL A 120 13.77 7.50 3.92
C VAL A 120 12.36 7.72 4.45
N VAL A 121 11.41 7.88 3.53
CA VAL A 121 9.99 8.00 3.83
C VAL A 121 9.25 6.90 3.08
N VAL A 122 8.40 6.17 3.81
CA VAL A 122 7.61 5.05 3.29
C VAL A 122 6.22 5.55 2.87
N LYS A 123 5.75 5.07 1.73
CA LYS A 123 4.38 5.25 1.26
C LYS A 123 3.79 3.89 0.87
N ILE A 124 2.67 3.54 1.50
CA ILE A 124 1.85 2.39 1.14
C ILE A 124 0.94 2.81 -0.02
N ALA A 125 0.93 1.99 -1.06
CA ALA A 125 0.20 2.23 -2.31
C ALA A 125 -0.69 1.05 -2.67
N ASP A 126 -1.55 1.28 -3.66
CA ASP A 126 -2.48 0.31 -4.26
C ASP A 126 -3.55 -0.24 -3.31
N PHE A 127 -4.60 0.56 -3.14
CA PHE A 127 -5.73 0.26 -2.27
C PHE A 127 -6.83 -0.57 -2.98
N GLY A 128 -6.54 -1.11 -4.16
CA GLY A 128 -7.51 -1.83 -5.00
C GLY A 128 -8.06 -3.12 -4.39
N LEU A 129 -7.40 -3.65 -3.36
CA LEU A 129 -7.88 -4.83 -2.63
C LEU A 129 -8.36 -4.51 -1.22
N VAL A 130 -8.45 -3.24 -0.83
CA VAL A 130 -8.82 -2.89 0.54
C VAL A 130 -10.22 -3.33 0.89
N LYS A 131 -10.41 -3.76 2.14
CA LYS A 131 -11.72 -4.15 2.66
C LYS A 131 -12.05 -3.38 3.93
N VAL A 132 -13.31 -2.95 4.05
CA VAL A 132 -13.82 -2.32 5.26
C VAL A 132 -14.13 -3.40 6.30
N SER A 133 -13.42 -3.37 7.42
CA SER A 133 -13.79 -4.11 8.64
C SER A 133 -14.63 -3.20 9.54
N GLY A 134 -15.48 -3.77 10.40
CA GLY A 134 -16.17 -2.99 11.43
C GLY A 134 -15.31 -2.76 12.69
N GLY A 135 -13.99 -3.03 12.63
CA GLY A 135 -13.05 -2.80 13.72
C GLY A 135 -11.69 -3.51 13.55
N VAL A 136 -10.68 -3.10 14.34
CA VAL A 136 -9.27 -3.54 14.27
C VAL A 136 -9.08 -5.05 14.53
N GLN A 137 -10.05 -5.71 15.14
CA GLN A 137 -10.01 -7.15 15.47
C GLN A 137 -11.31 -7.87 15.08
N GLN A 138 -12.11 -7.24 14.21
CA GLN A 138 -13.35 -7.88 13.79
C GLN A 138 -13.04 -8.85 12.66
N THR A 139 -13.18 -10.13 12.97
CA THR A 139 -13.08 -11.19 11.97
C THR A 139 -14.17 -11.05 10.93
N MET A 140 -13.80 -11.18 9.66
CA MET A 140 -14.69 -11.08 8.52
C MET A 140 -14.33 -12.11 7.46
N LEU A 141 -15.30 -12.47 6.63
CA LEU A 141 -15.03 -13.32 5.47
C LEU A 141 -14.24 -12.52 4.44
N MET A 142 -13.05 -13.00 4.10
CA MET A 142 -12.19 -12.45 3.07
C MET A 142 -11.95 -13.50 1.99
N SER A 143 -12.04 -13.07 0.73
CA SER A 143 -11.60 -13.90 -0.39
C SER A 143 -10.08 -13.97 -0.43
N SER A 144 -9.54 -15.08 -0.92
CA SER A 144 -8.11 -15.31 -1.19
C SER A 144 -7.64 -14.47 -2.39
N LYS A 145 -7.77 -13.15 -2.29
CA LYS A 145 -7.27 -12.14 -3.22
C LYS A 145 -6.02 -11.48 -2.63
N GLY A 146 -5.08 -11.10 -3.49
CA GLY A 146 -3.76 -10.56 -3.11
C GLY A 146 -2.65 -11.34 -3.79
N THR A 147 -1.42 -11.09 -3.39
CA THR A 147 -0.23 -11.77 -3.92
C THR A 147 0.02 -13.09 -3.18
N PRO A 148 -0.09 -14.27 -3.82
CA PRO A 148 -0.12 -15.56 -3.13
C PRO A 148 1.07 -15.83 -2.20
N LEU A 149 2.27 -15.38 -2.57
CA LEU A 149 3.49 -15.58 -1.78
C LEU A 149 3.50 -14.77 -0.47
N ASN A 150 2.68 -13.73 -0.37
CA ASN A 150 2.57 -12.85 0.80
C ASN A 150 1.31 -13.15 1.62
N MET A 151 0.44 -14.06 1.18
CA MET A 151 -0.83 -14.33 1.87
C MET A 151 -0.60 -15.02 3.23
N ALA A 152 -1.40 -14.60 4.21
CA ALA A 152 -1.45 -15.22 5.51
C ALA A 152 -2.07 -16.64 5.44
N PRO A 153 -1.60 -17.60 6.26
CA PRO A 153 -2.02 -18.99 6.18
C PRO A 153 -3.53 -19.18 6.38
N GLU A 154 -4.18 -18.35 7.19
CA GLU A 154 -5.63 -18.35 7.40
C GLU A 154 -6.45 -17.99 6.15
N LEU A 155 -5.87 -17.26 5.19
CA LEU A 155 -6.51 -16.95 3.90
C LEU A 155 -6.30 -18.04 2.84
N VAL A 156 -5.26 -18.86 3.01
CA VAL A 156 -4.89 -19.94 2.07
C VAL A 156 -5.49 -21.27 2.49
N ASN A 157 -5.39 -21.61 3.78
CA ASN A 157 -5.75 -22.92 4.33
C ASN A 157 -6.95 -22.86 5.29
N GLY A 158 -7.41 -21.66 5.66
CA GLY A 158 -8.52 -21.45 6.59
C GLY A 158 -9.89 -21.40 5.91
N ASP A 159 -10.92 -21.06 6.69
CA ASP A 159 -12.29 -20.86 6.22
C ASP A 159 -12.53 -19.44 5.65
N GLY A 160 -11.46 -18.70 5.38
CA GLY A 160 -11.49 -17.32 4.89
C GLY A 160 -11.89 -16.30 5.97
N LYS A 161 -12.08 -16.70 7.23
CA LYS A 161 -12.27 -15.77 8.34
C LYS A 161 -10.93 -15.19 8.77
N ALA A 162 -10.77 -13.90 8.52
CA ALA A 162 -9.54 -13.19 8.85
C ALA A 162 -9.85 -11.78 9.37
N ASP A 163 -8.86 -11.16 10.00
CA ASP A 163 -8.90 -9.78 10.45
C ASP A 163 -7.72 -8.98 9.84
N ALA A 164 -7.44 -7.80 10.39
CA ALA A 164 -6.37 -6.93 9.92
C ALA A 164 -4.95 -7.54 10.04
N LYS A 165 -4.77 -8.64 10.78
CA LYS A 165 -3.46 -9.30 10.98
C LYS A 165 -2.88 -9.91 9.71
N VAL A 166 -3.70 -10.13 8.68
CA VAL A 166 -3.23 -10.57 7.35
C VAL A 166 -2.25 -9.58 6.73
N ASP A 167 -2.39 -8.29 7.01
CA ASP A 167 -1.44 -7.26 6.55
C ASP A 167 -0.13 -7.31 7.34
N VAL A 168 -0.20 -7.66 8.62
CA VAL A 168 0.99 -7.82 9.49
C VAL A 168 1.82 -9.02 9.03
N TRP A 169 1.15 -10.12 8.69
CA TRP A 169 1.81 -11.28 8.07
C TRP A 169 2.50 -10.88 6.76
N SER A 170 1.74 -10.26 5.85
CA SER A 170 2.25 -9.82 4.55
C SER A 170 3.47 -8.90 4.69
N ALA A 171 3.46 -7.99 5.68
CA ALA A 171 4.58 -7.10 6.00
C ALA A 171 5.80 -7.83 6.58
N GLY A 172 5.62 -8.97 7.24
CA GLY A 172 6.74 -9.80 7.73
C GLY A 172 7.37 -10.66 6.63
N VAL A 173 6.65 -10.93 5.54
CA VAL A 173 7.19 -11.64 4.36
C VAL A 173 8.08 -10.72 3.52
N VAL A 174 7.75 -9.43 3.46
CA VAL A 174 8.55 -8.39 2.77
C VAL A 174 9.85 -8.12 3.52
#